data_AF-A0A6A6TAK7-F1
#
_entry.id   AF-A0A6A6TAK7-F1
#
_cell.length_a   1.000
_cell.length_b   1.000
_cell.length_c   1.000
_cell.angle_alpha   90.00
_cell.angle_beta   90.00
_cell.angle_gamma   90.00
#
_symmetry.space_group_name_H-M   'P 1'
#
loop_
_entity.id
_entity.type
_entity.pdbx_description
1 polymer ?
#
loop_
_entity_poly.entity_id
_entity_poly.type
_entity_poly.pdbx_seq_one_letter_code
_entity_poly.pdbx_strand_id
1 'polypeptide(L)'
;MTKRKLVPFLALLVVFSLVFLWYSSIVQKTWPDLPQRIGLGDHFGGHPSENTDEGGSWKSDHKDPDYVNWNPKPDYKPGSPMPGNHNFTTVLVITKTKEEDVSWMDKKLPDTASFKKAIYVADDPSAPLHPPKNKGHEVMVYLSWIIDNYDNLPDVAVFMHAHERTWHNDDILNNNAADLVKRLSRPRVWREGYVNMRCSWYPGCPDWMHPGETEENVYKQEEVLLAKSWSELFPLDEVPSVLAQPCCAQFALSRERIQAKPHAQYVWYRNWLFSTKLPDFLSGRIWEYVWQFVFTGDNVYCPKENVCFCDQFGSCFGGEHEYDEFMKVKRELDDRQGDLNHWDDLQRAIDEANEEGRPDEVAQLEIPEAGKDEEFKKEIERLRPIVDKLKDEAIERGKDPKNRAKEAGREWHEGDGF
;
A
#
# COMPACT_ATOMS: atom_id res chain seq x y z
N MET A 1 -61.36 -12.11 33.37
CA MET A 1 -60.13 -12.14 34.18
C MET A 1 -60.23 -11.11 35.29
N THR A 2 -60.02 -11.53 36.53
CA THR A 2 -60.33 -10.79 37.76
C THR A 2 -59.44 -9.55 37.96
N LYS A 3 -60.06 -8.43 38.38
CA LYS A 3 -59.42 -7.12 38.67
C LYS A 3 -58.20 -7.17 39.61
N ARG A 4 -57.96 -8.30 40.29
CA ARG A 4 -56.81 -8.55 41.18
C ARG A 4 -55.47 -8.79 40.45
N LYS A 5 -55.45 -9.11 39.15
CA LYS A 5 -54.20 -9.32 38.39
C LYS A 5 -53.72 -8.11 37.58
N LEU A 6 -54.54 -7.05 37.47
CA LEU A 6 -54.19 -5.83 36.71
C LEU A 6 -53.35 -4.84 37.52
N VAL A 7 -53.54 -4.80 38.84
CA VAL A 7 -52.85 -3.87 39.75
C VAL A 7 -51.32 -4.02 39.72
N PRO A 8 -50.72 -5.23 39.80
CA PRO A 8 -49.25 -5.35 39.76
C PRO A 8 -48.67 -5.02 38.37
N PHE A 9 -49.42 -5.26 37.29
CA PHE A 9 -48.98 -4.93 35.93
C PHE A 9 -48.98 -3.43 35.66
N LEU A 10 -50.01 -2.72 36.14
CA LEU A 10 -50.08 -1.26 36.10
C LEU A 10 -48.98 -0.62 36.96
N ALA A 11 -48.68 -1.18 38.14
CA ALA A 11 -47.58 -0.69 38.97
C ALA A 11 -46.21 -0.85 38.27
N LEU A 12 -45.96 -1.98 37.61
CA LEU A 12 -44.74 -2.21 36.82
C LEU A 12 -44.61 -1.25 35.64
N LEU A 13 -45.70 -1.01 34.91
CA LEU A 13 -45.73 -0.04 33.82
C LEU A 13 -45.43 1.38 34.30
N VAL A 14 -46.03 1.81 35.41
CA VAL A 14 -45.77 3.13 36.00
C VAL A 14 -44.32 3.27 36.44
N VAL A 15 -43.74 2.25 37.07
CA VAL A 15 -42.33 2.25 37.45
C VAL A 15 -41.42 2.32 36.21
N PHE A 16 -41.71 1.55 35.17
CA PHE A 16 -40.95 1.60 33.91
C PHE A 16 -41.05 2.98 33.23
N SER A 17 -42.25 3.59 33.21
CA SER A 17 -42.44 4.92 32.66
C SER A 17 -41.70 5.98 33.48
N LEU A 18 -41.70 5.89 34.81
CA LEU A 18 -40.96 6.81 35.68
C LEU A 18 -39.45 6.66 35.52
N VAL A 19 -38.94 5.41 35.40
CA VAL A 19 -37.52 5.16 35.14
C VAL A 19 -37.12 5.65 33.75
N PHE A 20 -37.97 5.46 32.74
CA PHE A 20 -37.71 5.95 31.38
C PHE A 20 -37.72 7.48 31.33
N LEU A 21 -38.68 8.14 31.99
CA LEU A 21 -38.73 9.60 32.09
C LEU A 21 -37.57 10.17 32.90
N TRP A 22 -37.15 9.48 33.97
CA TRP A 22 -35.97 9.86 34.75
C TRP A 22 -34.70 9.73 33.90
N TYR A 23 -34.53 8.61 33.19
CA TYR A 23 -33.39 8.40 32.29
C TYR A 23 -33.39 9.38 31.12
N SER A 24 -34.53 9.65 30.49
CA SER A 24 -34.64 10.65 29.42
C SER A 24 -34.37 12.07 29.93
N SER A 25 -34.81 12.41 31.15
CA SER A 25 -34.52 13.71 31.75
C SER A 25 -33.06 13.88 32.14
N ILE A 26 -32.38 12.79 32.54
CA ILE A 26 -30.95 12.78 32.81
C ILE A 26 -30.20 12.94 31.50
N VAL A 27 -30.52 12.14 30.48
CA VAL A 27 -29.92 12.25 29.14
C VAL A 27 -30.13 13.65 28.55
N GLN A 28 -31.34 14.22 28.64
CA GLN A 28 -31.60 15.61 28.22
C GLN A 28 -30.86 16.66 29.06
N LYS A 29 -30.47 16.36 30.30
CA LYS A 29 -29.65 17.25 31.14
C LYS A 29 -28.15 17.04 30.94
N THR A 30 -27.70 15.93 30.38
CA THR A 30 -26.29 15.72 30.01
C THR A 30 -25.94 16.35 28.65
N TRP A 31 -26.93 16.57 27.78
CA TRP A 31 -26.73 17.17 26.46
C TRP A 31 -26.36 18.68 26.45
N PRO A 32 -26.84 19.54 27.36
CA PRO A 32 -26.45 20.94 27.42
C PRO A 32 -25.04 21.16 27.99
N ASP A 33 -24.52 20.19 28.76
CA ASP A 33 -23.20 20.27 29.42
C ASP A 33 -22.09 19.52 28.64
N LEU A 34 -22.41 18.93 27.48
CA LEU A 34 -21.40 18.48 26.53
C LEU A 34 -20.90 19.71 25.75
N PRO A 35 -19.61 20.08 25.85
CA PRO A 35 -19.10 21.20 25.08
C PRO A 35 -19.24 20.87 23.58
N GLN A 36 -20.13 21.58 22.89
CA GLN A 36 -20.11 21.67 21.43
C GLN A 36 -18.89 22.48 21.01
N ARG A 37 -17.71 21.85 21.04
CA ARG A 37 -16.53 22.28 20.30
C ARG A 37 -15.88 21.06 19.66
N ILE A 38 -16.54 20.51 18.66
CA ILE A 38 -15.83 19.94 17.51
C ILE A 38 -16.01 20.99 16.43
N GLY A 39 -15.13 21.99 16.45
CA GLY A 39 -14.97 22.92 15.34
C GLY A 39 -14.18 22.20 14.26
N LEU A 40 -14.84 21.87 13.15
CA LEU A 40 -14.16 21.58 11.90
C LEU A 40 -13.44 22.85 11.45
N GLY A 41 -12.12 22.82 11.43
CA GLY A 41 -11.29 23.39 10.35
C GLY A 41 -11.14 24.90 10.17
N ASP A 42 -12.02 25.78 10.69
CA ASP A 42 -11.88 27.22 10.40
C ASP A 42 -11.08 27.95 11.50
N HIS A 43 -9.76 27.79 11.47
CA HIS A 43 -8.87 28.78 12.07
C HIS A 43 -8.86 30.00 11.15
N PHE A 44 -9.72 30.98 11.46
CA PHE A 44 -9.61 32.32 10.88
C PHE A 44 -8.23 32.91 11.22
N GLY A 45 -7.34 32.81 10.23
CA GLY A 45 -6.12 33.58 10.16
C GLY A 45 -6.42 35.07 10.30
N GLY A 46 -5.49 35.76 10.94
CA GLY A 46 -5.67 37.10 11.49
C GLY A 46 -6.28 38.12 10.52
N HIS A 47 -7.30 38.80 11.01
CA HIS A 47 -7.62 40.16 10.61
C HIS A 47 -7.70 41.02 11.88
N PRO A 48 -7.15 42.25 11.87
CA PRO A 48 -7.26 43.17 13.00
C PRO A 48 -8.68 43.72 13.01
N SER A 49 -9.56 43.19 13.86
CA SER A 49 -10.92 43.72 13.97
C SER A 49 -10.93 44.96 14.86
N GLU A 50 -11.46 46.02 14.27
CA GLU A 50 -11.80 47.31 14.84
C GLU A 50 -12.60 47.22 16.15
N ASN A 51 -12.47 48.30 16.92
CA ASN A 51 -13.19 48.60 18.14
C ASN A 51 -14.71 48.44 18.00
N THR A 52 -15.29 47.59 18.85
CA THR A 52 -16.62 47.82 19.41
C THR A 52 -16.60 47.47 20.90
N ASP A 53 -16.62 48.52 21.72
CA ASP A 53 -16.96 48.46 23.14
C ASP A 53 -18.43 48.06 23.28
N GLU A 54 -18.71 47.03 24.08
CA GLU A 54 -19.72 47.01 25.16
C GLU A 54 -19.95 45.56 25.64
N GLY A 55 -19.72 45.32 26.94
CA GLY A 55 -20.24 44.14 27.65
C GLY A 55 -19.20 43.14 28.17
N GLY A 56 -18.68 43.38 29.38
CA GLY A 56 -18.21 42.34 30.30
C GLY A 56 -17.09 41.40 29.81
N SER A 57 -15.88 41.92 29.61
CA SER A 57 -14.70 41.11 29.30
C SER A 57 -14.19 40.37 30.55
N TRP A 58 -14.55 39.08 30.68
CA TRP A 58 -13.65 38.13 31.31
C TRP A 58 -12.49 37.92 30.34
N LYS A 59 -11.37 38.61 30.55
CA LYS A 59 -10.12 38.32 29.84
C LYS A 59 -9.66 36.93 30.26
N SER A 60 -10.10 35.92 29.52
CA SER A 60 -9.48 34.62 29.50
C SER A 60 -8.09 34.81 28.90
N ASP A 61 -7.09 35.01 29.75
CA ASP A 61 -5.65 34.93 29.42
C ASP A 61 -5.19 33.49 29.12
N HIS A 62 -6.12 32.57 28.86
CA HIS A 62 -5.80 31.26 28.31
C HIS A 62 -5.37 31.45 26.85
N LYS A 63 -4.09 31.78 26.65
CA LYS A 63 -3.41 31.36 25.42
C LYS A 63 -3.55 29.86 25.35
N ASP A 64 -4.14 29.38 24.27
CA ASP A 64 -4.14 27.96 23.98
C ASP A 64 -2.70 27.42 24.10
N PRO A 65 -2.51 26.22 24.68
CA PRO A 65 -1.21 25.58 24.71
C PRO A 65 -0.59 25.58 23.32
N ASP A 66 0.74 25.70 23.25
CA ASP A 66 1.45 25.53 22.01
C ASP A 66 1.30 24.06 21.54
N TYR A 67 0.33 23.84 20.65
CA TYR A 67 0.01 22.52 20.10
C TYR A 67 1.07 22.03 19.12
N VAL A 68 2.06 22.86 18.75
CA VAL A 68 3.14 22.46 17.83
C VAL A 68 3.90 21.22 18.35
N ASN A 69 3.99 21.05 19.67
CA ASN A 69 4.66 19.89 20.28
C ASN A 69 3.73 18.69 20.57
N TRP A 70 2.43 18.78 20.27
CA TRP A 70 1.46 17.71 20.56
C TRP A 70 1.38 16.64 19.47
N ASN A 71 1.80 16.97 18.24
CA ASN A 71 1.95 16.01 17.14
C ASN A 71 3.39 16.05 16.60
N PRO A 72 4.39 15.52 17.34
CA PRO A 72 5.74 15.45 16.82
C PRO A 72 5.75 14.54 15.58
N LYS A 73 5.88 15.15 14.40
CA LYS A 73 5.99 14.41 13.14
C LYS A 73 7.30 13.63 13.15
N PRO A 74 7.29 12.35 12.74
CA PRO A 74 8.52 11.59 12.57
C PRO A 74 9.48 12.34 11.65
N ASP A 75 10.74 12.37 12.06
CA ASP A 75 11.81 13.02 11.32
C ASP A 75 12.37 12.05 10.29
N TYR A 76 11.76 12.05 9.10
CA TYR A 76 12.12 11.19 7.99
C TYR A 76 13.38 11.68 7.29
N LYS A 77 14.54 11.35 7.86
CA LYS A 77 15.84 11.66 7.27
C LYS A 77 16.32 10.55 6.34
N PRO A 78 17.20 10.88 5.37
CA PRO A 78 17.98 9.88 4.67
C PRO A 78 18.75 9.00 5.66
N GLY A 79 18.97 7.74 5.28
CA GLY A 79 19.72 6.80 6.11
C GLY A 79 21.13 7.29 6.44
N SER A 80 21.61 6.94 7.62
CA SER A 80 22.95 7.33 8.07
C SER A 80 24.05 6.79 7.15
N PRO A 81 25.20 7.47 7.02
CA PRO A 81 26.28 7.00 6.16
C PRO A 81 26.79 5.62 6.59
N MET A 82 26.86 4.69 5.65
CA MET A 82 27.41 3.34 5.84
C MET A 82 28.68 3.16 5.02
N PRO A 83 29.63 2.31 5.45
CA PRO A 83 30.79 1.97 4.63
C PRO A 83 30.38 1.36 3.28
N GLY A 84 31.12 1.67 2.21
CA GLY A 84 30.82 1.17 0.86
C GLY A 84 30.80 -0.35 0.71
N ASN A 85 31.52 -1.06 1.58
CA ASN A 85 31.56 -2.53 1.65
C ASN A 85 30.65 -3.12 2.75
N HIS A 86 29.71 -2.34 3.29
CA HIS A 86 28.81 -2.81 4.34
C HIS A 86 27.96 -3.98 3.85
N ASN A 87 27.92 -5.06 4.65
CA ASN A 87 27.08 -6.21 4.37
C ASN A 87 25.74 -6.05 5.08
N PHE A 88 24.74 -5.54 4.36
CA PHE A 88 23.40 -5.28 4.90
C PHE A 88 22.72 -6.57 5.35
N THR A 89 22.47 -6.68 6.65
CA THR A 89 21.61 -7.74 7.18
C THR A 89 20.19 -7.53 6.67
N THR A 90 19.59 -8.61 6.17
CA THR A 90 18.29 -8.60 5.51
C THR A 90 17.37 -9.65 6.11
N VAL A 91 16.13 -9.28 6.41
CA VAL A 91 15.04 -10.23 6.64
C VAL A 91 13.98 -10.04 5.56
N LEU A 92 13.58 -11.15 4.94
CA LEU A 92 12.44 -11.20 4.01
C LEU A 92 11.22 -11.72 4.78
N VAL A 93 10.27 -10.84 5.04
CA VAL A 93 8.99 -11.10 5.69
C VAL A 93 7.97 -11.48 4.63
N ILE A 94 7.55 -12.74 4.62
CA ILE A 94 6.60 -13.29 3.65
C ILE A 94 5.28 -13.60 4.32
N THR A 95 4.21 -13.16 3.68
CA THR A 95 2.84 -13.52 4.02
C THR A 95 2.32 -14.58 3.06
N LYS A 96 1.85 -15.70 3.63
CA LYS A 96 1.18 -16.77 2.90
C LYS A 96 -0.05 -17.28 3.64
N THR A 97 -0.92 -17.96 2.93
CA THR A 97 -1.97 -18.85 3.42
C THR A 97 -1.47 -20.30 3.43
N LYS A 98 -2.16 -21.22 4.08
CA LYS A 98 -1.78 -22.65 4.13
C LYS A 98 -1.52 -23.24 2.75
N GLU A 99 -2.37 -22.89 1.79
CA GLU A 99 -2.41 -23.49 0.45
C GLU A 99 -1.31 -22.96 -0.48
N GLU A 100 -0.76 -21.77 -0.23
CA GLU A 100 0.28 -21.19 -1.07
C GLU A 100 1.63 -21.93 -0.92
N ASP A 101 2.22 -22.31 -2.05
CA ASP A 101 3.54 -22.95 -2.08
C ASP A 101 4.67 -21.92 -2.09
N VAL A 102 5.57 -22.03 -1.11
CA VAL A 102 6.80 -21.22 -0.98
C VAL A 102 8.06 -22.06 -1.12
N SER A 103 7.97 -23.31 -1.57
CA SER A 103 9.12 -24.22 -1.75
C SER A 103 10.17 -23.67 -2.72
N TRP A 104 9.77 -22.77 -3.63
CA TRP A 104 10.67 -22.07 -4.54
C TRP A 104 11.72 -21.22 -3.80
N MET A 105 11.37 -20.70 -2.62
CA MET A 105 12.24 -19.82 -1.83
C MET A 105 13.46 -20.58 -1.32
N ASP A 106 13.33 -21.85 -0.95
CA ASP A 106 14.47 -22.63 -0.46
C ASP A 106 15.48 -22.91 -1.56
N LYS A 107 15.01 -23.02 -2.81
CA LYS A 107 15.86 -23.23 -3.99
C LYS A 107 16.51 -21.93 -4.48
N LYS A 108 15.76 -20.83 -4.47
CA LYS A 108 16.18 -19.57 -5.13
C LYS A 108 16.70 -18.51 -4.17
N LEU A 109 16.27 -18.54 -2.91
CA LEU A 109 16.59 -17.58 -1.84
C LEU A 109 16.96 -18.34 -0.55
N PRO A 110 18.07 -19.12 -0.57
CA PRO A 110 18.52 -19.85 0.61
C PRO A 110 18.93 -18.87 1.72
N ASP A 111 18.71 -19.26 2.98
CA ASP A 111 19.18 -18.48 4.12
C ASP A 111 20.71 -18.43 4.15
N THR A 112 21.24 -17.28 4.56
CA THR A 112 22.67 -17.06 4.77
C THR A 112 22.91 -16.42 6.14
N ALA A 113 24.14 -16.01 6.44
CA ALA A 113 24.43 -15.26 7.67
C ALA A 113 23.80 -13.85 7.64
N SER A 114 23.71 -13.21 6.46
CA SER A 114 23.17 -11.86 6.29
C SER A 114 21.78 -11.80 5.63
N PHE A 115 21.18 -12.94 5.29
CA PHE A 115 19.85 -13.02 4.69
C PHE A 115 19.02 -14.10 5.38
N LYS A 116 17.87 -13.73 5.93
CA LYS A 116 16.93 -14.64 6.61
C LYS A 116 15.52 -14.46 6.09
N LYS A 117 14.71 -15.51 6.21
CA LYS A 117 13.27 -15.49 5.89
C LYS A 117 12.42 -15.56 7.16
N ALA A 118 11.35 -14.78 7.21
CA ALA A 118 10.29 -14.86 8.22
C ALA A 118 8.96 -15.12 7.49
N ILE A 119 8.57 -16.38 7.39
CA ILE A 119 7.39 -16.82 6.63
C ILE A 119 6.22 -17.02 7.58
N TYR A 120 5.23 -16.13 7.51
CA TYR A 120 4.01 -16.19 8.30
C TYR A 120 2.88 -16.88 7.55
N VAL A 121 2.14 -17.74 8.24
CA VAL A 121 0.94 -18.39 7.72
C VAL A 121 -0.29 -17.70 8.34
N ALA A 122 -1.01 -16.92 7.54
CA ALA A 122 -2.07 -16.02 8.01
C ALA A 122 -3.29 -16.74 8.58
N ASP A 123 -3.65 -17.88 7.98
CA ASP A 123 -4.82 -18.71 8.27
C ASP A 123 -4.48 -19.99 9.07
N ASP A 124 -3.30 -20.02 9.71
CA ASP A 124 -2.87 -21.12 10.59
C ASP A 124 -2.42 -20.67 11.98
N PRO A 125 -3.29 -20.72 13.01
CA PRO A 125 -2.88 -20.39 14.37
C PRO A 125 -1.90 -21.42 14.98
N SER A 126 -1.67 -22.56 14.32
CA SER A 126 -0.69 -23.56 14.76
C SER A 126 0.69 -23.42 14.11
N ALA A 127 0.82 -22.57 13.08
CA ALA A 127 2.10 -22.36 12.42
C ALA A 127 3.11 -21.67 13.35
N PRO A 128 4.43 -21.92 13.21
CA PRO A 128 5.44 -21.29 14.06
C PRO A 128 5.41 -19.76 14.03
N LEU A 129 5.12 -19.18 12.86
CA LEU A 129 4.88 -17.75 12.67
C LEU A 129 3.46 -17.57 12.13
N HIS A 130 2.62 -16.91 12.90
CA HIS A 130 1.23 -16.60 12.55
C HIS A 130 0.83 -15.26 13.15
N PRO A 131 -0.09 -14.51 12.52
CA PRO A 131 -0.59 -13.28 13.11
C PRO A 131 -1.50 -13.57 14.30
N PRO A 132 -1.65 -12.61 15.24
CA PRO A 132 -2.59 -12.74 16.36
C PRO A 132 -4.06 -12.85 15.94
N LYS A 133 -4.40 -12.43 14.71
CA LYS A 133 -5.71 -12.56 14.10
C LYS A 133 -5.56 -12.52 12.58
N ASN A 134 -6.28 -13.35 11.84
CA ASN A 134 -6.35 -13.24 10.38
C ASN A 134 -7.29 -12.07 10.00
N LYS A 135 -6.73 -10.86 9.82
CA LYS A 135 -7.48 -9.62 9.58
C LYS A 135 -6.60 -8.54 8.95
N GLY A 136 -7.07 -7.86 7.91
CA GLY A 136 -6.30 -6.90 7.13
C GLY A 136 -5.27 -7.56 6.21
N HIS A 137 -5.51 -8.80 5.75
CA HIS A 137 -4.56 -9.55 4.91
C HIS A 137 -3.10 -9.51 5.46
N GLU A 138 -2.12 -9.09 4.64
CA GLU A 138 -0.70 -9.00 4.98
C GLU A 138 -0.39 -8.00 6.10
N VAL A 139 -1.24 -7.01 6.30
CA VAL A 139 -0.99 -5.87 7.19
C VAL A 139 -0.80 -6.31 8.63
N MET A 140 -1.62 -7.25 9.12
CA MET A 140 -1.49 -7.75 10.48
C MET A 140 -0.16 -8.47 10.69
N VAL A 141 0.32 -9.20 9.69
CA VAL A 141 1.62 -9.85 9.73
C VAL A 141 2.73 -8.80 9.73
N TYR A 142 2.69 -7.83 8.82
CA TYR A 142 3.74 -6.81 8.70
C TYR A 142 3.86 -5.98 9.98
N LEU A 143 2.73 -5.51 10.52
CA LEU A 143 2.71 -4.78 11.79
C LEU A 143 3.17 -5.66 12.95
N SER A 144 2.75 -6.93 13.02
CA SER A 144 3.18 -7.82 14.11
C SER A 144 4.67 -8.10 14.04
N TRP A 145 5.22 -8.36 12.85
CA TRP A 145 6.66 -8.56 12.69
C TRP A 145 7.45 -7.32 13.11
N ILE A 146 7.03 -6.12 12.70
CA ILE A 146 7.67 -4.87 13.12
C ILE A 146 7.64 -4.72 14.64
N ILE A 147 6.47 -4.93 15.27
CA ILE A 147 6.27 -4.79 16.72
C ILE A 147 7.15 -5.78 17.50
N ASP A 148 7.20 -7.03 17.05
CA ASP A 148 7.89 -8.11 17.75
C ASP A 148 9.43 -8.04 17.59
N ASN A 149 9.91 -7.39 16.52
CA ASN A 149 11.33 -7.28 16.20
C ASN A 149 11.90 -5.86 16.36
N TYR A 150 11.12 -4.88 16.84
CA TYR A 150 11.45 -3.45 16.82
C TYR A 150 12.83 -3.11 17.42
N ASP A 151 13.22 -3.80 18.50
CA ASP A 151 14.52 -3.60 19.17
C ASP A 151 15.68 -4.39 18.52
N ASN A 152 15.37 -5.35 17.64
CA ASN A 152 16.33 -6.28 17.03
C ASN A 152 16.20 -6.32 15.49
N LEU A 153 15.86 -5.20 14.87
CA LEU A 153 15.62 -5.10 13.44
C LEU A 153 16.90 -5.39 12.61
N PRO A 154 16.79 -6.03 11.42
CA PRO A 154 17.86 -6.10 10.44
C PRO A 154 18.15 -4.71 9.84
N ASP A 155 19.25 -4.55 9.10
CA ASP A 155 19.51 -3.29 8.40
C ASP A 155 18.41 -3.00 7.37
N VAL A 156 17.94 -4.04 6.68
CA VAL A 156 16.86 -4.00 5.70
C VAL A 156 15.81 -5.08 5.99
N ALA A 157 14.55 -4.67 6.06
CA ALA A 157 13.40 -5.57 6.09
C ALA A 157 12.64 -5.47 4.77
N VAL A 158 12.33 -6.60 4.13
CA VAL A 158 11.55 -6.65 2.88
C VAL A 158 10.24 -7.37 3.14
N PHE A 159 9.12 -6.76 2.78
CA PHE A 159 7.77 -7.26 2.98
C PHE A 159 7.16 -7.60 1.63
N MET A 160 6.80 -8.87 1.42
CA MET A 160 6.30 -9.36 0.13
C MET A 160 5.26 -10.47 0.28
N HIS A 161 4.50 -10.68 -0.79
CA HIS A 161 3.60 -11.82 -0.95
C HIS A 161 4.38 -13.10 -1.31
N ALA A 162 3.73 -14.25 -1.16
CA ALA A 162 4.35 -15.58 -1.33
C ALA A 162 4.63 -16.00 -2.78
N HIS A 163 3.93 -15.39 -3.74
CA HIS A 163 3.89 -15.83 -5.13
C HIS A 163 5.24 -15.65 -5.85
N GLU A 164 5.78 -16.71 -6.47
CA GLU A 164 7.03 -16.61 -7.24
C GLU A 164 6.85 -15.76 -8.51
N ARG A 165 5.79 -16.03 -9.30
CA ARG A 165 5.49 -15.34 -10.55
C ARG A 165 4.07 -14.82 -10.54
N THR A 166 3.90 -13.52 -10.71
CA THR A 166 2.60 -12.85 -10.56
C THR A 166 2.63 -11.44 -11.15
N TRP A 167 1.46 -10.92 -11.55
CA TRP A 167 1.28 -9.64 -12.22
C TRP A 167 1.73 -8.42 -11.39
N HIS A 168 1.73 -8.55 -10.05
CA HIS A 168 2.12 -7.46 -9.15
C HIS A 168 3.65 -7.34 -8.97
N ASN A 169 4.43 -8.19 -9.64
CA ASN A 169 5.87 -8.04 -9.80
C ASN A 169 6.15 -7.43 -11.18
N ASP A 170 7.08 -6.49 -11.30
CA ASP A 170 7.33 -5.82 -12.59
C ASP A 170 7.79 -6.79 -13.69
N ASP A 171 7.20 -6.67 -14.88
CA ASP A 171 7.52 -7.49 -16.06
C ASP A 171 8.93 -7.26 -16.61
N ILE A 172 9.47 -6.05 -16.44
CA ILE A 172 10.89 -5.76 -16.71
C ILE A 172 11.80 -6.68 -15.86
N LEU A 173 11.31 -7.15 -14.71
CA LEU A 173 11.95 -8.11 -13.82
C LEU A 173 11.31 -9.52 -13.92
N ASN A 174 10.77 -9.86 -15.10
CA ASN A 174 10.20 -11.16 -15.45
C ASN A 174 9.02 -11.60 -14.57
N ASN A 175 8.34 -10.63 -13.94
CA ASN A 175 7.27 -10.88 -12.97
C ASN A 175 7.72 -11.79 -11.81
N ASN A 176 9.03 -11.88 -11.53
CA ASN A 176 9.60 -12.90 -10.65
C ASN A 176 10.05 -12.33 -9.29
N ALA A 177 9.49 -12.84 -8.20
CA ALA A 177 9.82 -12.41 -6.83
C ALA A 177 11.28 -12.68 -6.45
N ALA A 178 11.89 -13.76 -6.95
CA ALA A 178 13.30 -14.04 -6.67
C ALA A 178 14.22 -13.01 -7.34
N ASP A 179 13.88 -12.54 -8.54
CA ASP A 179 14.64 -11.52 -9.26
C ASP A 179 14.52 -10.16 -8.53
N LEU A 180 13.31 -9.78 -8.11
CA LEU A 180 13.08 -8.61 -7.26
C LEU A 180 13.98 -8.63 -6.01
N VAL A 181 13.94 -9.71 -5.23
CA VAL A 181 14.71 -9.81 -3.97
C VAL A 181 16.22 -9.78 -4.24
N LYS A 182 16.71 -10.52 -5.23
CA LYS A 182 18.16 -10.61 -5.53
C LYS A 182 18.73 -9.31 -6.06
N ARG A 183 17.94 -8.57 -6.83
CA ARG A 183 18.41 -7.36 -7.53
C ARG A 183 18.19 -6.09 -6.72
N LEU A 184 17.34 -6.13 -5.69
CA LEU A 184 17.08 -5.00 -4.79
C LEU A 184 18.38 -4.48 -4.16
N SER A 185 18.73 -3.22 -4.47
CA SER A 185 19.80 -2.46 -3.84
C SER A 185 19.47 -2.20 -2.38
N ARG A 186 20.24 -2.84 -1.48
CA ARG A 186 20.17 -2.59 -0.03
C ARG A 186 20.66 -1.19 0.35
N PRO A 187 21.74 -0.65 -0.26
CA PRO A 187 22.14 0.73 -0.02
C PRO A 187 21.06 1.75 -0.39
N ARG A 188 20.31 1.55 -1.49
CA ARG A 188 19.15 2.42 -1.81
C ARG A 188 18.08 2.33 -0.74
N VAL A 189 17.67 1.12 -0.35
CA VAL A 189 16.65 0.95 0.73
C VAL A 189 17.10 1.66 2.00
N TRP A 190 18.38 1.55 2.36
CA TRP A 190 18.95 2.24 3.50
C TRP A 190 18.86 3.76 3.36
N ARG A 191 19.34 4.30 2.23
CA ARG A 191 19.40 5.74 1.94
C ARG A 191 18.02 6.38 1.89
N GLU A 192 17.07 5.79 1.17
CA GLU A 192 15.70 6.31 1.04
C GLU A 192 14.85 5.99 2.29
N GLY A 193 15.21 4.95 3.03
CA GLY A 193 14.50 4.46 4.20
C GLY A 193 13.23 3.65 3.86
N TYR A 194 12.52 4.02 2.79
CA TYR A 194 11.37 3.32 2.25
C TYR A 194 11.46 3.23 0.73
N VAL A 195 11.26 2.03 0.19
CA VAL A 195 11.04 1.84 -1.24
C VAL A 195 9.90 0.86 -1.48
N ASN A 196 9.05 1.17 -2.45
CA ASN A 196 8.08 0.21 -2.96
C ASN A 196 8.82 -0.83 -3.82
N MET A 197 8.50 -2.11 -3.68
CA MET A 197 9.13 -3.17 -4.48
C MET A 197 8.73 -3.10 -5.96
N ARG A 198 7.65 -2.37 -6.28
CA ARG A 198 7.18 -2.13 -7.63
C ARG A 198 7.62 -0.76 -8.13
N CYS A 199 8.14 -0.72 -9.35
CA CYS A 199 8.53 0.51 -10.02
C CYS A 199 7.47 1.03 -10.99
N SER A 200 6.71 0.15 -11.65
CA SER A 200 5.68 0.59 -12.59
C SER A 200 4.60 1.42 -11.89
N TRP A 201 4.20 2.53 -12.50
CA TRP A 201 3.26 3.49 -11.90
C TRP A 201 1.81 2.99 -11.85
N TYR A 202 1.33 2.34 -12.91
CA TYR A 202 -0.05 1.85 -12.96
C TYR A 202 -0.14 0.44 -12.38
N PRO A 203 -1.05 0.11 -11.44
CA PRO A 203 -1.93 1.03 -10.74
C PRO A 203 -1.22 1.72 -9.57
N GLY A 204 -1.67 2.93 -9.23
CA GLY A 204 -1.25 3.61 -8.00
C GLY A 204 -0.60 4.99 -8.12
N CYS A 205 0.01 5.31 -9.26
CA CYS A 205 0.66 6.60 -9.52
C CYS A 205 0.20 7.25 -10.84
N PRO A 206 0.31 8.59 -10.96
CA PRO A 206 0.70 9.56 -9.92
C PRO A 206 -0.48 10.03 -9.05
N ASP A 207 -1.70 9.67 -9.42
CA ASP A 207 -2.95 10.19 -8.86
C ASP A 207 -3.95 9.03 -8.78
N TRP A 208 -4.07 8.39 -7.62
CA TRP A 208 -4.79 7.12 -7.49
C TRP A 208 -5.98 7.17 -6.56
N MET A 209 -5.80 7.38 -5.26
CA MET A 209 -6.92 7.42 -4.32
C MET A 209 -7.24 8.84 -3.87
N HIS A 210 -8.52 9.18 -3.85
CA HIS A 210 -9.03 10.47 -3.40
C HIS A 210 -9.88 10.25 -2.14
N PRO A 211 -9.34 10.46 -0.93
CA PRO A 211 -10.10 10.26 0.30
C PRO A 211 -11.42 11.04 0.40
N GLY A 212 -11.55 12.14 -0.35
CA GLY A 212 -12.79 12.94 -0.46
C GLY A 212 -13.84 12.40 -1.43
N GLU A 213 -13.57 11.30 -2.14
CA GLU A 213 -14.53 10.68 -3.07
C GLU A 213 -15.72 10.10 -2.31
N THR A 214 -16.90 10.24 -2.89
CA THR A 214 -18.17 9.75 -2.33
C THR A 214 -18.89 8.76 -3.24
N GLU A 215 -18.51 8.70 -4.52
CA GLU A 215 -19.06 7.75 -5.48
C GLU A 215 -18.34 6.41 -5.38
N GLU A 216 -19.13 5.33 -5.24
CA GLU A 216 -18.58 3.99 -5.17
C GLU A 216 -18.00 3.56 -6.52
N ASN A 217 -16.73 3.16 -6.52
CA ASN A 217 -16.05 2.61 -7.67
C ASN A 217 -15.74 1.13 -7.45
N VAL A 218 -16.24 0.25 -8.33
CA VAL A 218 -16.03 -1.20 -8.24
C VAL A 218 -14.55 -1.61 -8.30
N TYR A 219 -13.69 -0.78 -8.88
CA TYR A 219 -12.25 -1.01 -8.97
C TYR A 219 -11.45 -0.40 -7.81
N LYS A 220 -12.08 0.47 -6.99
CA LYS A 220 -11.47 1.18 -5.86
C LYS A 220 -12.43 1.25 -4.67
N GLN A 221 -12.93 0.10 -4.24
CA GLN A 221 -14.02 0.02 -3.26
C GLN A 221 -13.68 0.68 -1.91
N GLU A 222 -12.39 0.73 -1.57
CA GLU A 222 -11.87 1.37 -0.38
C GLU A 222 -11.82 2.91 -0.43
N GLU A 223 -11.94 3.54 -1.60
CA GLU A 223 -11.70 4.98 -1.80
C GLU A 223 -12.63 5.84 -0.95
N VAL A 224 -13.94 5.55 -0.98
CA VAL A 224 -14.97 6.24 -0.18
C VAL A 224 -14.84 6.02 1.33
N LEU A 225 -14.00 5.07 1.75
CA LEU A 225 -13.75 4.74 3.16
C LEU A 225 -12.46 5.37 3.70
N LEU A 226 -11.64 5.96 2.82
CA LEU A 226 -10.32 6.48 3.19
C LEU A 226 -10.40 7.68 4.13
N ALA A 227 -11.25 8.69 3.90
CA ALA A 227 -11.31 9.86 4.79
C ALA A 227 -11.62 9.47 6.26
N LYS A 228 -12.57 8.55 6.45
CA LYS A 228 -12.91 8.03 7.77
C LYS A 228 -11.76 7.22 8.36
N SER A 229 -11.21 6.28 7.60
CA SER A 229 -10.12 5.42 8.08
C SER A 229 -8.86 6.23 8.39
N TRP A 230 -8.58 7.27 7.60
CA TRP A 230 -7.52 8.24 7.82
C TRP A 230 -7.69 8.96 9.14
N SER A 231 -8.89 9.50 9.41
CA SER A 231 -9.19 10.20 10.67
C SER A 231 -9.04 9.30 11.90
N GLU A 232 -9.24 7.98 11.74
CA GLU A 232 -9.02 7.00 12.80
C GLU A 232 -7.54 6.61 12.95
N LEU A 233 -6.80 6.48 11.85
CA LEU A 233 -5.39 6.07 11.85
C LEU A 233 -4.43 7.22 12.22
N PHE A 234 -4.70 8.41 11.69
CA PHE A 234 -3.89 9.62 11.77
C PHE A 234 -4.74 10.81 12.26
N PRO A 235 -5.29 10.77 13.49
CA PRO A 235 -6.26 11.75 13.97
C PRO A 235 -5.73 13.19 14.08
N LEU A 236 -4.41 13.38 13.96
CA LEU A 236 -3.73 14.67 14.06
C LEU A 236 -3.16 15.17 12.72
N ASP A 237 -3.39 14.42 11.63
CA ASP A 237 -2.97 14.79 10.29
C ASP A 237 -4.20 15.08 9.43
N GLU A 238 -4.12 16.12 8.61
CA GLU A 238 -5.19 16.49 7.68
C GLU A 238 -5.45 15.35 6.69
N VAL A 239 -6.72 15.14 6.35
CA VAL A 239 -7.11 14.18 5.31
C VAL A 239 -6.58 14.69 3.97
N PRO A 240 -5.72 13.92 3.27
CA PRO A 240 -5.12 14.39 2.03
C PRO A 240 -6.13 14.35 0.87
N SER A 241 -5.91 15.20 -0.12
CA SER A 241 -6.73 15.20 -1.34
C SER A 241 -6.43 13.99 -2.24
N VAL A 242 -5.19 13.51 -2.23
CA VAL A 242 -4.69 12.41 -3.07
C VAL A 242 -3.73 11.54 -2.25
N LEU A 243 -3.87 10.22 -2.39
CA LEU A 243 -2.88 9.24 -1.99
C LEU A 243 -2.42 8.46 -3.22
N ALA A 244 -1.11 8.39 -3.42
CA ALA A 244 -0.53 7.73 -4.59
C ALA A 244 0.82 7.10 -4.27
N GLN A 245 0.99 5.87 -4.71
CA GLN A 245 2.24 5.11 -4.78
C GLN A 245 1.98 3.87 -5.65
N PRO A 246 3.00 3.21 -6.22
CA PRO A 246 2.79 1.92 -6.88
C PRO A 246 2.05 0.93 -5.96
N CYS A 247 1.15 0.13 -6.52
CA CYS A 247 0.26 -0.74 -5.75
C CYS A 247 0.94 -1.81 -4.90
N CYS A 248 0.07 -2.62 -4.29
CA CYS A 248 0.28 -4.03 -3.99
C CYS A 248 1.02 -4.34 -2.69
N ALA A 249 1.22 -3.34 -1.83
CA ALA A 249 1.71 -3.49 -0.46
C ALA A 249 3.02 -4.28 -0.31
N GLN A 250 3.86 -4.34 -1.35
CA GLN A 250 5.20 -4.91 -1.27
C GLN A 250 6.23 -3.78 -1.17
N PHE A 251 7.01 -3.75 -0.11
CA PHE A 251 7.97 -2.68 0.13
C PHE A 251 9.18 -3.16 0.93
N ALA A 252 10.24 -2.36 0.93
CA ALA A 252 11.42 -2.57 1.75
C ALA A 252 11.71 -1.35 2.61
N LEU A 253 12.16 -1.60 3.83
CA LEU A 253 12.40 -0.60 4.87
C LEU A 253 13.81 -0.72 5.42
N SER A 254 14.42 0.42 5.72
CA SER A 254 15.62 0.45 6.56
C SER A 254 15.26 0.37 8.05
N ARG A 255 16.20 -0.14 8.86
CA ARG A 255 16.09 -0.11 10.33
C ARG A 255 15.73 1.28 10.85
N GLU A 256 16.48 2.28 10.41
CA GLU A 256 16.33 3.67 10.85
C GLU A 256 14.96 4.21 10.46
N ARG A 257 14.42 3.81 9.30
CA ARG A 257 13.09 4.24 8.89
C ARG A 257 11.99 3.66 9.76
N ILE A 258 12.09 2.39 10.14
CA ILE A 258 11.15 1.78 11.10
C ILE A 258 11.27 2.49 12.46
N GLN A 259 12.48 2.77 12.92
CA GLN A 259 12.72 3.38 14.23
C GLN A 259 12.43 4.88 14.29
N ALA A 260 12.25 5.55 13.14
CA ALA A 260 11.80 6.94 13.07
C ALA A 260 10.40 7.13 13.69
N LYS A 261 9.60 6.06 13.76
CA LYS A 261 8.33 6.04 14.47
C LYS A 261 8.44 5.23 15.77
N PRO A 262 7.96 5.75 16.91
CA PRO A 262 7.95 4.98 18.15
C PRO A 262 7.18 3.67 18.03
N HIS A 263 7.65 2.62 18.72
CA HIS A 263 6.99 1.31 18.83
C HIS A 263 5.47 1.40 19.09
N ALA A 264 5.07 2.28 20.01
CA ALA A 264 3.68 2.48 20.38
C ALA A 264 2.78 2.90 19.20
N GLN A 265 3.32 3.55 18.18
CA GLN A 265 2.58 3.95 16.99
C GLN A 265 2.26 2.73 16.10
N TYR A 266 3.16 1.76 15.99
CA TYR A 266 2.87 0.49 15.31
C TYR A 266 1.82 -0.33 16.08
N VAL A 267 1.86 -0.30 17.41
CA VAL A 267 0.81 -0.91 18.24
C VAL A 267 -0.55 -0.24 18.02
N TRP A 268 -0.59 1.10 17.92
CA TRP A 268 -1.81 1.84 17.56
C TRP A 268 -2.39 1.39 16.22
N TYR A 269 -1.55 1.31 15.19
CA TYR A 269 -1.94 0.82 13.86
C TYR A 269 -2.51 -0.60 13.89
N ARG A 270 -1.86 -1.51 14.63
CA ARG A 270 -2.36 -2.89 14.78
C ARG A 270 -3.68 -2.94 15.56
N ASN A 271 -3.84 -2.09 16.57
CA ASN A 271 -5.07 -2.00 17.34
C ASN A 271 -6.26 -1.49 16.52
N TRP A 272 -6.02 -0.61 15.55
CA TRP A 272 -7.03 -0.22 14.58
C TRP A 272 -7.56 -1.42 13.80
N LEU A 273 -6.69 -2.33 13.32
CA LEU A 273 -7.12 -3.56 12.64
C LEU A 273 -7.94 -4.49 13.54
N PHE A 274 -7.63 -4.57 14.83
CA PHE A 274 -8.42 -5.38 15.76
C PHE A 274 -9.83 -4.81 15.98
N SER A 275 -9.95 -3.49 15.98
CA SER A 275 -11.13 -2.76 16.43
C SER A 275 -12.05 -2.31 15.29
N THR A 276 -11.50 -2.14 14.09
CA THR A 276 -12.27 -1.70 12.91
C THR A 276 -13.36 -2.72 12.55
N LYS A 277 -14.53 -2.20 12.19
CA LYS A 277 -15.66 -2.99 11.70
C LYS A 277 -15.58 -3.27 10.20
N LEU A 278 -14.59 -2.70 9.51
CA LEU A 278 -14.39 -2.97 8.09
C LEU A 278 -14.14 -4.47 7.87
N PRO A 279 -14.63 -5.06 6.78
CA PRO A 279 -14.26 -6.40 6.34
C PRO A 279 -12.75 -6.57 6.15
N ASP A 280 -12.27 -7.81 6.19
CA ASP A 280 -10.85 -8.19 6.02
C ASP A 280 -10.22 -7.51 4.79
N PHE A 281 -10.78 -7.79 3.62
CA PHE A 281 -10.42 -7.21 2.33
C PHE A 281 -10.30 -5.67 2.36
N LEU A 282 -11.36 -4.96 2.77
CA LEU A 282 -11.37 -3.50 2.75
C LEU A 282 -10.35 -2.89 3.73
N SER A 283 -10.18 -3.48 4.91
CA SER A 283 -9.14 -3.00 5.83
C SER A 283 -7.73 -3.20 5.30
N GLY A 284 -7.46 -4.28 4.56
CA GLY A 284 -6.18 -4.51 3.88
C GLY A 284 -5.95 -3.47 2.77
N ARG A 285 -6.98 -3.24 1.94
CA ARG A 285 -6.95 -2.25 0.85
C ARG A 285 -6.71 -0.81 1.33
N ILE A 286 -7.28 -0.40 2.46
CA ILE A 286 -6.96 0.89 3.08
C ILE A 286 -5.46 0.99 3.37
N TRP A 287 -4.88 -0.06 3.94
CA TRP A 287 -3.46 -0.10 4.30
C TRP A 287 -2.52 -0.08 3.09
N GLU A 288 -2.91 -0.74 1.99
CA GLU A 288 -2.17 -0.70 0.72
C GLU A 288 -1.83 0.73 0.28
N TYR A 289 -2.73 1.70 0.55
CA TYR A 289 -2.59 3.10 0.13
C TYR A 289 -2.15 4.08 1.22
N VAL A 290 -1.80 3.61 2.41
CA VAL A 290 -1.22 4.48 3.47
C VAL A 290 0.20 4.12 3.87
N TRP A 291 0.77 3.02 3.38
CA TRP A 291 2.15 2.62 3.72
C TRP A 291 3.18 3.70 3.39
N GLN A 292 3.06 4.37 2.24
CA GLN A 292 3.94 5.47 1.88
C GLN A 292 3.86 6.60 2.90
N PHE A 293 2.66 7.02 3.31
CA PHE A 293 2.51 8.06 4.32
C PHE A 293 3.11 7.62 5.68
N VAL A 294 2.88 6.36 6.04
CA VAL A 294 3.47 5.76 7.25
C VAL A 294 4.99 5.73 7.18
N PHE A 295 5.63 5.64 6.03
CA PHE A 295 7.10 5.52 5.99
C PHE A 295 7.81 6.67 5.29
N THR A 296 7.11 7.68 4.80
CA THR A 296 7.73 8.89 4.20
C THR A 296 7.12 10.18 4.72
N GLY A 297 5.89 10.13 5.26
CA GLY A 297 5.12 11.34 5.61
C GLY A 297 4.50 12.04 4.42
N ASP A 298 4.72 11.52 3.21
CA ASP A 298 4.19 12.07 1.98
C ASP A 298 2.94 11.29 1.55
N ASN A 299 1.97 12.01 1.03
CA ASN A 299 0.74 11.40 0.52
C ASN A 299 0.94 10.77 -0.86
N VAL A 300 1.85 11.36 -1.66
CA VAL A 300 2.21 10.93 -3.02
C VAL A 300 3.68 10.55 -3.03
N TYR A 301 3.97 9.26 -3.23
CA TYR A 301 5.32 8.72 -3.35
C TYR A 301 5.46 7.93 -4.66
N CYS A 302 5.72 8.68 -5.74
CA CYS A 302 5.80 8.16 -7.10
C CYS A 302 7.18 8.47 -7.71
N PRO A 303 8.24 7.73 -7.33
CA PRO A 303 9.54 7.91 -7.94
C PRO A 303 9.47 7.64 -9.44
N LYS A 304 10.28 8.34 -10.24
CA LYS A 304 10.33 8.09 -11.69
C LYS A 304 10.70 6.62 -11.96
N GLU A 305 9.98 5.99 -12.89
CA GLU A 305 10.13 4.55 -13.16
C GLU A 305 11.57 4.19 -13.58
N ASN A 306 12.19 4.99 -14.48
CA ASN A 306 13.58 4.80 -14.91
C ASN A 306 14.57 4.82 -13.74
N VAL A 307 14.39 5.76 -12.79
CA VAL A 307 15.23 5.88 -11.58
C VAL A 307 14.99 4.69 -10.65
N CYS A 308 13.75 4.26 -10.50
CA CYS A 308 13.40 3.07 -9.73
C CYS A 308 14.08 1.83 -10.31
N PHE A 309 13.82 1.48 -11.57
CA PHE A 309 14.42 0.30 -12.19
C PHE A 309 15.95 0.32 -12.17
N CYS A 310 16.58 1.49 -12.38
CA CYS A 310 18.02 1.61 -12.41
C CYS A 310 18.66 1.52 -11.02
N ASP A 311 18.37 2.45 -10.12
CA ASP A 311 19.08 2.52 -8.85
C ASP A 311 18.55 1.49 -7.84
N GLN A 312 17.27 1.06 -7.93
CA GLN A 312 16.72 -0.01 -7.07
C GLN A 312 17.05 -1.41 -7.54
N PHE A 313 16.95 -1.69 -8.84
CA PHE A 313 17.07 -3.07 -9.36
C PHE A 313 18.21 -3.27 -10.35
N GLY A 314 18.94 -2.20 -10.71
CA GLY A 314 20.06 -2.31 -11.64
C GLY A 314 19.68 -2.50 -13.08
N SER A 315 18.53 -2.01 -13.51
CA SER A 315 18.13 -1.98 -14.93
C SER A 315 18.14 -0.52 -15.39
N CYS A 316 19.29 -0.07 -15.89
CA CYS A 316 19.54 1.32 -16.23
C CYS A 316 19.36 1.55 -17.73
N PHE A 317 18.28 2.22 -18.12
CA PHE A 317 17.96 2.46 -19.52
C PHE A 317 18.79 3.58 -20.15
N GLY A 318 19.42 4.43 -19.33
CA GLY A 318 20.33 5.48 -19.78
C GLY A 318 19.74 6.90 -19.72
N GLY A 319 18.60 7.06 -19.04
CA GLY A 319 17.82 8.27 -18.99
C GLY A 319 16.32 7.98 -19.07
N GLU A 320 15.54 9.01 -18.73
CA GLU A 320 14.07 9.00 -18.86
C GLU A 320 13.66 8.85 -20.33
N HIS A 321 14.32 9.54 -21.25
CA HIS A 321 14.04 9.46 -22.69
C HIS A 321 14.29 8.04 -23.25
N GLU A 322 15.43 7.43 -22.93
CA GLU A 322 15.77 6.07 -23.38
C GLU A 322 14.83 5.02 -22.78
N TYR A 323 14.39 5.22 -21.53
CA TYR A 323 13.36 4.41 -20.92
C TYR A 323 12.02 4.54 -21.63
N ASP A 324 11.59 5.76 -21.98
CA ASP A 324 10.35 6.00 -22.70
C ASP A 324 10.36 5.34 -24.10
N GLU A 325 11.48 5.40 -24.82
CA GLU A 325 11.66 4.70 -26.10
C GLU A 325 11.56 3.19 -25.93
N PHE A 326 12.18 2.62 -24.90
CA PHE A 326 12.03 1.21 -24.56
C PHE A 326 10.56 0.86 -24.28
N MET A 327 9.87 1.67 -23.47
CA MET A 327 8.47 1.43 -23.10
C MET A 327 7.50 1.55 -24.29
N LYS A 328 7.85 2.29 -25.35
CA LYS A 328 7.07 2.30 -26.61
C LYS A 328 7.12 0.93 -27.29
N VAL A 329 8.32 0.39 -27.50
CA VAL A 329 8.51 -0.92 -28.15
C VAL A 329 7.93 -2.05 -27.30
N LYS A 330 8.10 -1.96 -25.97
CA LYS A 330 7.53 -2.94 -25.04
C LYS A 330 6.01 -2.94 -25.07
N ARG A 331 5.37 -1.77 -25.04
CA ARG A 331 3.90 -1.67 -25.15
C ARG A 331 3.39 -2.22 -26.47
N GLU A 332 4.08 -1.95 -27.59
CA GLU A 332 3.72 -2.54 -28.88
C GLU A 332 3.76 -4.07 -28.84
N LEU A 333 4.77 -4.66 -28.17
CA LEU A 333 4.83 -6.11 -27.97
C LEU A 333 3.68 -6.63 -27.11
N ASP A 334 3.40 -5.96 -25.99
CA ASP A 334 2.33 -6.34 -25.06
C ASP A 334 0.95 -6.26 -25.75
N ASP A 335 0.71 -5.20 -26.54
CA ASP A 335 -0.52 -5.00 -27.32
C ASP A 335 -0.71 -6.15 -28.32
N ARG A 336 0.34 -6.50 -29.09
CA ARG A 336 0.25 -7.61 -30.07
C ARG A 336 0.03 -8.96 -29.40
N GLN A 337 0.60 -9.18 -28.21
CA GLN A 337 0.32 -10.38 -27.43
C GLN A 337 -1.11 -10.40 -26.92
N GLY A 338 -1.65 -9.26 -26.50
CA GLY A 338 -3.05 -9.09 -26.11
C GLY A 338 -3.99 -9.36 -27.28
N ASP A 339 -3.72 -8.79 -28.45
CA ASP A 339 -4.47 -9.00 -29.68
C ASP A 339 -4.52 -10.49 -30.07
N LEU A 340 -3.38 -11.19 -30.02
CA LEU A 340 -3.30 -12.62 -30.30
C LEU A 340 -4.10 -13.45 -29.29
N ASN A 341 -3.94 -13.17 -27.99
CA ASN A 341 -4.68 -13.89 -26.95
C ASN A 341 -6.19 -13.69 -27.11
N HIS A 342 -6.63 -12.46 -27.42
CA HIS A 342 -8.02 -12.16 -27.66
C HIS A 342 -8.57 -12.89 -28.89
N TRP A 343 -7.80 -12.92 -29.99
CA TRP A 343 -8.14 -13.68 -31.18
C TRP A 343 -8.29 -15.18 -30.87
N ASP A 344 -7.35 -15.76 -30.12
CA ASP A 344 -7.39 -17.17 -29.71
C ASP A 344 -8.60 -17.48 -28.81
N ASP A 345 -8.97 -16.54 -27.93
CA ASP A 345 -10.14 -16.67 -27.05
C ASP A 345 -11.46 -16.65 -27.84
N LEU A 346 -11.59 -15.76 -28.84
CA LEU A 346 -12.75 -15.74 -29.74
C LEU A 346 -12.87 -17.04 -30.54
N GLN A 347 -11.75 -17.51 -31.11
CA GLN A 347 -11.74 -18.76 -31.86
C GLN A 347 -12.15 -19.95 -31.00
N ARG A 348 -11.60 -20.03 -29.78
CA ARG A 348 -11.95 -21.08 -28.82
C ARG A 348 -13.44 -21.06 -28.44
N ALA A 349 -14.01 -19.87 -28.19
CA ALA A 349 -15.42 -19.74 -27.87
C ALA A 349 -16.32 -20.21 -29.04
N ILE A 350 -15.94 -19.91 -30.28
CA ILE A 350 -16.65 -20.39 -31.48
C ILE A 350 -16.56 -21.91 -31.61
N ASP A 351 -15.37 -22.48 -31.42
CA ASP A 351 -15.14 -23.92 -31.51
C ASP A 351 -15.95 -24.68 -30.44
N GLU A 352 -15.94 -24.21 -29.19
CA GLU A 352 -16.73 -24.76 -28.08
C GLU A 352 -18.24 -24.72 -28.36
N ALA A 353 -18.77 -23.59 -28.84
CA ALA A 353 -20.18 -23.44 -29.15
C ALA A 353 -20.62 -24.34 -30.33
N ASN A 354 -19.74 -24.54 -31.33
CA ASN A 354 -19.98 -25.46 -32.43
C ASN A 354 -19.99 -26.93 -31.96
N GLU A 355 -19.04 -27.32 -31.12
CA GLU A 355 -18.95 -28.68 -30.57
C GLU A 355 -20.17 -29.05 -29.70
N GLU A 356 -20.68 -28.09 -28.94
CA GLU A 356 -21.87 -28.27 -28.09
C GLU A 356 -23.20 -28.13 -28.86
N GLY A 357 -23.15 -27.83 -30.16
CA GLY A 357 -24.34 -27.67 -30.99
C GLY A 357 -25.20 -26.47 -30.60
N ARG A 358 -24.57 -25.35 -30.22
CA ARG A 358 -25.21 -24.07 -29.85
C ARG A 358 -25.06 -23.01 -30.97
N PRO A 359 -25.71 -23.17 -32.14
CA PRO A 359 -25.49 -22.28 -33.29
C PRO A 359 -26.00 -20.85 -33.07
N ASP A 360 -27.01 -20.65 -32.22
CA ASP A 360 -27.53 -19.32 -31.88
C ASP A 360 -26.52 -18.46 -31.10
N GLU A 361 -25.61 -19.11 -30.37
CA GLU A 361 -24.55 -18.46 -29.62
C GLU A 361 -23.40 -18.04 -30.53
N VAL A 362 -23.00 -18.91 -31.46
CA VAL A 362 -22.00 -18.60 -32.50
C VAL A 362 -22.41 -17.36 -33.31
N ALA A 363 -23.69 -17.21 -33.63
CA ALA A 363 -24.21 -16.04 -34.35
C ALA A 363 -24.11 -14.71 -33.57
N GLN A 364 -23.92 -14.77 -32.25
CA GLN A 364 -23.77 -13.60 -31.37
C GLN A 364 -22.32 -13.30 -31.02
N LEU A 365 -21.41 -14.26 -31.23
CA LEU A 365 -19.98 -14.08 -30.98
C LEU A 365 -19.34 -13.22 -32.07
N GLU A 366 -18.32 -12.46 -31.66
CA GLU A 366 -17.44 -11.76 -32.60
C GLU A 366 -16.61 -12.78 -33.38
N ILE A 367 -16.65 -12.70 -34.71
CA ILE A 367 -15.89 -13.60 -35.58
C ILE A 367 -14.51 -13.00 -35.79
N PRO A 368 -13.44 -13.68 -35.35
CA PRO A 368 -12.09 -13.17 -35.51
C PRO A 368 -11.70 -13.13 -37.01
N GLU A 369 -11.02 -12.07 -37.42
CA GLU A 369 -10.56 -11.92 -38.81
C GLU A 369 -9.52 -13.01 -39.17
N ALA A 370 -9.77 -13.73 -40.27
CA ALA A 370 -8.90 -14.80 -40.72
C ALA A 370 -7.50 -14.28 -41.13
N GLY A 371 -6.45 -14.90 -40.59
CA GLY A 371 -5.05 -14.56 -40.88
C GLY A 371 -4.46 -13.45 -40.01
N LYS A 372 -5.26 -12.83 -39.11
CA LYS A 372 -4.75 -11.86 -38.13
C LYS A 372 -3.86 -12.49 -37.07
N ASP A 373 -4.11 -13.74 -36.69
CA ASP A 373 -3.26 -14.50 -35.78
C ASP A 373 -1.82 -14.61 -36.28
N GLU A 374 -1.63 -14.92 -37.57
CA GLU A 374 -0.30 -15.00 -38.20
C GLU A 374 0.37 -13.63 -38.32
N GLU A 375 -0.41 -12.57 -38.56
CA GLU A 375 0.10 -11.18 -38.52
C GLU A 375 0.61 -10.82 -37.11
N PHE A 376 -0.18 -11.10 -36.06
CA PHE A 376 0.22 -10.83 -34.68
C PHE A 376 1.43 -11.66 -34.25
N LYS A 377 1.46 -12.96 -34.56
CA LYS A 377 2.62 -13.84 -34.30
C LYS A 377 3.89 -13.28 -34.92
N LYS A 378 3.84 -12.85 -36.19
CA LYS A 378 4.99 -12.27 -36.89
C LYS A 378 5.49 -10.97 -36.25
N GLU A 379 4.59 -10.09 -35.83
CA GLU A 379 4.97 -8.86 -35.14
C GLU A 379 5.56 -9.14 -33.74
N ILE A 380 5.01 -10.11 -33.01
CA ILE A 380 5.56 -10.58 -31.73
C ILE A 380 6.99 -11.13 -31.94
N GLU A 381 7.19 -11.98 -32.95
CA GLU A 381 8.52 -12.53 -33.29
C GLU A 381 9.52 -11.43 -33.69
N ARG A 382 9.05 -10.34 -34.31
CA ARG A 382 9.89 -9.17 -34.63
C ARG A 382 10.27 -8.37 -33.39
N LEU A 383 9.30 -8.10 -32.51
CA LEU A 383 9.46 -7.17 -31.38
C LEU A 383 10.14 -7.79 -30.17
N ARG A 384 9.83 -9.04 -29.84
CA ARG A 384 10.36 -9.75 -28.67
C ARG A 384 11.89 -9.72 -28.54
N PRO A 385 12.69 -10.07 -29.57
CA PRO A 385 14.15 -10.03 -29.44
C PRO A 385 14.70 -8.60 -29.26
N ILE A 386 13.98 -7.56 -29.71
CA ILE A 386 14.37 -6.17 -29.50
C ILE A 386 14.17 -5.79 -28.04
N VAL A 387 12.99 -6.11 -27.48
CA VAL A 387 12.68 -5.86 -26.07
C VAL A 387 13.64 -6.61 -25.15
N ASP A 388 13.89 -7.89 -25.41
CA ASP A 388 14.80 -8.72 -24.62
C ASP A 388 16.23 -8.15 -24.65
N LYS A 389 16.72 -7.77 -25.84
CA LYS A 389 18.03 -7.14 -25.97
C LYS A 389 18.13 -5.84 -25.17
N LEU A 390 17.13 -4.96 -25.25
CA LEU A 390 17.14 -3.69 -24.51
C LEU A 390 17.09 -3.90 -23.00
N LYS A 391 16.33 -4.90 -22.53
CA LYS A 391 16.33 -5.32 -21.12
C LYS A 391 17.73 -5.76 -20.69
N ASP A 392 18.36 -6.67 -21.44
CA ASP A 392 19.70 -7.19 -21.11
C ASP A 392 20.76 -6.09 -21.09
N GLU A 393 20.74 -5.18 -22.07
CA GLU A 393 21.65 -4.02 -22.09
C GLU A 393 21.43 -3.09 -20.89
N ALA A 394 20.18 -2.88 -20.47
CA ALA A 394 19.88 -2.09 -19.27
C ALA A 394 20.40 -2.76 -18.00
N ILE A 395 20.29 -4.09 -17.90
CA ILE A 395 20.85 -4.89 -16.80
C ILE A 395 22.37 -4.75 -16.76
N GLU A 396 23.04 -4.88 -17.90
CA GLU A 396 24.50 -4.73 -17.99
C GLU A 396 24.95 -3.31 -17.60
N ARG A 397 24.27 -2.27 -18.08
CA ARG A 397 24.56 -0.87 -17.70
C ARG A 397 24.41 -0.63 -16.20
N GLY A 398 23.41 -1.26 -15.57
CA GLY A 398 23.17 -1.14 -14.13
C GLY A 398 24.15 -1.92 -13.25
N LYS A 399 25.10 -2.68 -13.81
CA LYS A 399 26.21 -3.25 -13.03
C LYS A 399 27.27 -2.22 -12.65
N ASP A 400 27.22 -0.99 -13.18
CA ASP A 400 28.10 0.10 -12.78
C ASP A 400 27.37 1.03 -11.77
N PRO A 401 27.85 1.16 -10.53
CA PRO A 401 27.22 2.03 -9.53
C PRO A 401 27.23 3.51 -9.93
N LYS A 402 28.16 3.94 -10.82
CA LYS A 402 28.18 5.31 -11.37
C LYS A 402 26.96 5.59 -12.24
N ASN A 403 26.55 4.61 -13.04
CA ASN A 403 25.35 4.75 -13.88
C ASN A 403 24.09 4.85 -13.03
N ARG A 404 23.99 4.04 -11.97
CA ARG A 404 22.89 4.14 -10.99
C ARG A 404 22.84 5.51 -10.32
N ALA A 405 24.00 5.98 -9.88
CA ALA A 405 24.13 7.31 -9.28
C ALA A 405 23.68 8.42 -10.21
N LYS A 406 24.19 8.39 -11.45
CA LYS A 406 23.84 9.36 -12.50
C LYS A 406 22.34 9.36 -12.78
N GLU A 407 21.72 8.18 -12.93
CA GLU A 407 20.27 8.08 -13.19
C GLU A 407 19.45 8.64 -12.03
N ALA A 408 19.86 8.36 -10.79
CA ALA A 408 19.21 8.89 -9.59
C ALA A 408 19.55 10.37 -9.30
N GLY A 409 20.35 11.03 -10.14
CA GLY A 409 20.75 12.43 -9.93
C GLY A 409 21.63 12.65 -8.71
N ARG A 410 22.33 11.62 -8.23
CA ARG A 410 23.23 11.68 -7.06
C ARG A 410 24.69 11.71 -7.49
N GLU A 411 25.52 12.40 -6.70
CA GLU A 411 26.98 12.34 -6.85
C GLU A 411 27.50 10.95 -6.46
N TRP A 412 28.46 10.43 -7.21
CA TRP A 412 29.10 9.15 -6.92
C TRP A 412 30.52 9.38 -6.41
N HIS A 413 30.87 8.73 -5.32
CA HIS A 413 32.21 8.74 -4.75
C HIS A 413 32.87 7.36 -4.86
N GLU A 414 34.20 7.33 -4.89
CA GLU A 414 34.95 6.08 -4.95
C GLU A 414 34.64 5.21 -3.72
N GLY A 415 34.16 3.99 -3.97
CA GLY A 415 33.70 3.07 -2.92
C GLY A 415 32.18 3.06 -2.71
N ASP A 416 31.43 4.01 -3.30
CA ASP A 416 29.97 3.95 -3.29
C ASP A 416 29.48 2.75 -4.10
N GLY A 417 28.74 1.86 -3.42
CA GLY A 417 28.09 0.71 -4.02
C GLY A 417 26.84 1.05 -4.83
N PHE A 418 26.03 0.01 -5.06
CA PHE A 418 24.75 0.11 -5.79
C PHE A 418 23.62 0.64 -4.95
#